data_AF-A0A0G3XF96-F1
#
_entry.id   AF-A0A0G3XF96-F1
#
_cell.length_a   1.000
_cell.length_b   1.000
_cell.length_c   1.000
_cell.angle_alpha   90.00
_cell.angle_beta   90.00
_cell.angle_gamma   90.00
#
_symmetry.space_group_name_H-M   'P 1'
#
loop_
_entity.id
_entity.type
_entity.pdbx_description
1 polymer ?
#
loop_
_entity_poly.entity_id
_entity_poly.type
_entity_poly.pdbx_seq_one_letter_code
_entity_poly.pdbx_strand_id
1 'polypeptide(L)'
;MLRLEPTGNASTEKDERLTELLARAFAAREQLLQMDQSETDALPVEKLRHIQRVARISYLDPTIIRSILDGSHASHLGARDLWRMGDMPLFWAEQHKALHISTN
;
A
#
# COMPACT_ATOMS: atom_id res chain seq x y z
N MET A 1 -28.74 -13.09 29.78
CA MET A 1 -28.28 -12.12 28.75
C MET A 1 -26.99 -12.70 28.17
N LEU A 2 -27.09 -13.46 27.08
CA LEU A 2 -25.95 -14.17 26.48
C LEU A 2 -25.18 -13.18 25.60
N ARG A 3 -23.92 -12.90 25.96
CA ARG A 3 -23.02 -12.04 25.20
C ARG A 3 -22.48 -12.84 24.01
N LEU A 4 -22.81 -12.42 22.81
CA LEU A 4 -22.19 -12.94 21.58
C LEU A 4 -20.81 -12.29 21.47
N GLU A 5 -19.76 -13.06 21.74
CA GLU A 5 -18.41 -12.69 21.31
C GLU A 5 -18.34 -12.92 19.80
N PRO A 6 -18.08 -11.89 18.97
CA PRO A 6 -17.81 -12.15 17.56
C PRO A 6 -16.41 -12.76 17.50
N THR A 7 -16.32 -14.10 17.46
CA THR A 7 -15.11 -14.78 17.02
C THR A 7 -14.99 -14.61 15.51
N GLY A 8 -14.79 -13.36 15.07
CA GLY A 8 -14.36 -13.04 13.73
C GLY A 8 -12.87 -13.31 13.65
N ASN A 9 -12.47 -14.57 13.65
CA ASN A 9 -11.17 -14.95 13.10
C ASN A 9 -11.33 -14.88 11.57
N ALA A 10 -11.61 -13.68 11.06
CA ALA A 10 -11.62 -13.41 9.65
C ALA A 10 -10.15 -13.30 9.26
N SER A 11 -9.54 -14.43 8.91
CA SER A 11 -8.56 -14.40 7.84
C SER A 11 -9.23 -13.64 6.71
N THR A 12 -8.86 -12.38 6.50
CA THR A 12 -9.34 -11.59 5.38
C THR A 12 -8.92 -12.38 4.16
N GLU A 13 -9.88 -13.09 3.56
CA GLU A 13 -9.75 -13.69 2.24
C GLU A 13 -8.97 -12.69 1.39
N LYS A 14 -7.80 -13.10 0.88
CA LYS A 14 -6.76 -12.21 0.32
C LYS A 14 -7.41 -11.01 -0.34
N ASP A 15 -7.21 -9.82 0.23
CA ASP A 15 -7.87 -8.62 -0.29
C ASP A 15 -7.35 -8.39 -1.72
N GLU A 16 -8.17 -8.78 -2.70
CA GLU A 16 -7.82 -8.72 -4.12
C GLU A 16 -7.53 -7.28 -4.54
N ARG A 17 -8.23 -6.30 -3.96
CA ARG A 17 -8.03 -4.88 -4.27
C ARG A 17 -6.71 -4.39 -3.72
N LEU A 18 -6.32 -4.86 -2.53
CA LEU A 18 -5.03 -4.52 -1.93
C LEU A 18 -3.88 -5.15 -2.70
N THR A 19 -4.06 -6.40 -3.15
CA THR A 19 -3.11 -7.10 -4.03
C THR A 19 -2.98 -6.39 -5.38
N GLU A 20 -4.09 -5.99 -6.00
CA GLU A 20 -4.11 -5.23 -7.25
C GLU A 20 -3.46 -3.84 -7.07
N LEU A 21 -3.65 -3.20 -5.93
CA LEU A 21 -2.98 -1.94 -5.60
C LEU A 21 -1.45 -2.12 -5.52
N LEU A 22 -0.97 -3.20 -4.88
CA LEU A 22 0.47 -3.51 -4.87
C LEU A 22 1.00 -3.75 -6.28
N ALA A 23 0.29 -4.54 -7.11
CA ALA A 23 0.70 -4.79 -8.49
C ALA A 23 0.82 -3.47 -9.30
N ARG A 24 -0.17 -2.58 -9.18
CA ARG A 24 -0.14 -1.23 -9.77
C ARG A 24 1.00 -0.38 -9.24
N ALA A 25 1.32 -0.48 -7.95
CA ALA A 25 2.43 0.24 -7.34
C ALA A 25 3.78 -0.16 -7.93
N PHE A 26 4.03 -1.46 -8.08
CA PHE A 26 5.26 -1.96 -8.71
C PHE A 26 5.33 -1.57 -10.19
N ALA A 27 4.22 -1.66 -10.93
CA ALA A 27 4.16 -1.23 -12.33
C ALA A 27 4.43 0.28 -12.49
N ALA A 28 3.87 1.12 -11.61
CA ALA A 28 4.12 2.56 -11.61
C ALA A 28 5.58 2.90 -11.28
N ARG A 29 6.20 2.16 -10.34
CA ARG A 29 7.63 2.30 -10.04
C ARG A 29 8.48 1.95 -11.26
N GLU A 30 8.19 0.83 -11.92
CA GLU A 30 8.92 0.42 -13.12
C GLU A 30 8.79 1.47 -14.22
N GLN A 31 7.56 1.98 -14.44
CA GLN A 31 7.32 3.05 -15.39
C GLN A 31 8.18 4.30 -15.11
N LEU A 32 8.31 4.72 -13.84
CA LEU A 32 9.16 5.86 -13.48
C LEU A 32 10.66 5.57 -13.68
N LEU A 33 11.10 4.34 -13.48
CA LEU A 33 12.51 3.96 -13.65
C LEU A 33 12.91 3.83 -15.13
N GLN A 34 11.95 3.53 -16.00
CA GLN A 34 12.17 3.44 -17.45
C GLN A 34 12.09 4.80 -18.14
N MET A 35 11.43 5.79 -17.53
CA MET A 35 11.32 7.14 -18.10
C MET A 35 12.64 7.89 -18.00
N ASP A 36 13.00 8.56 -19.09
CA ASP A 36 14.02 9.60 -19.05
C ASP A 36 13.45 10.99 -18.69
N GLN A 37 14.35 11.97 -18.50
CA GLN A 37 13.94 13.33 -18.14
C GLN A 37 12.98 13.96 -19.15
N SER A 38 13.21 13.74 -20.45
CA SER A 38 12.38 14.31 -21.51
C SER A 38 10.96 13.75 -21.50
N GLU A 39 10.82 12.45 -21.21
CA GLU A 39 9.53 11.80 -21.05
C GLU A 39 8.80 12.27 -19.81
N THR A 40 9.52 12.48 -18.69
CA THR A 40 8.90 13.03 -17.47
C THR A 40 8.42 14.47 -17.65
N ASP A 41 9.16 15.31 -18.37
CA ASP A 41 8.82 16.71 -18.62
C ASP A 41 7.65 16.86 -19.59
N ALA A 42 7.45 15.89 -20.49
CA ALA A 42 6.32 15.87 -21.42
C ALA A 42 4.98 15.46 -20.76
N LEU A 43 5.01 14.88 -19.56
CA LEU A 43 3.79 14.47 -18.86
C LEU A 43 3.09 15.67 -18.20
N PRO A 44 1.74 15.70 -18.21
CA PRO A 44 1.00 16.60 -17.34
C PRO A 44 1.41 16.36 -15.87
N VAL A 45 1.66 17.45 -15.14
CA VAL A 45 2.12 17.42 -13.74
C VAL A 45 1.25 16.48 -12.89
N GLU A 46 -0.06 16.47 -13.12
CA GLU A 46 -0.98 15.69 -12.27
C GLU A 46 -0.92 14.20 -12.57
N LYS A 47 -0.58 13.84 -13.82
CA LYS A 47 -0.31 12.47 -14.22
C LYS A 47 0.99 11.99 -13.59
N LEU A 48 2.05 12.80 -13.63
CA LEU A 48 3.32 12.47 -13.00
C LEU A 48 3.16 12.31 -11.47
N ARG A 49 2.47 13.25 -10.81
CA ARG A 49 2.15 13.16 -9.38
C ARG A 49 1.35 11.90 -9.04
N HIS A 50 0.39 11.54 -9.88
CA HIS A 50 -0.39 10.32 -9.69
C HIS A 50 0.49 9.07 -9.76
N ILE A 51 1.34 8.95 -10.79
CA ILE A 51 2.27 7.81 -10.95
C ILE A 51 3.23 7.73 -9.76
N GLN A 52 3.82 8.86 -9.35
CA GLN A 52 4.70 8.95 -8.17
C GLN A 52 4.00 8.51 -6.89
N ARG A 53 2.76 8.96 -6.67
CA ARG A 53 1.96 8.55 -5.51
C ARG A 53 1.68 7.04 -5.49
N VAL A 54 1.32 6.46 -6.64
CA VAL A 54 1.10 5.01 -6.77
C VAL A 54 2.41 4.25 -6.53
N ALA A 55 3.52 4.69 -7.13
CA ALA A 55 4.83 4.06 -7.00
C ALA A 55 5.35 4.03 -5.56
N ARG A 56 5.04 5.04 -4.72
CA ARG A 56 5.44 5.06 -3.31
C ARG A 56 4.99 3.83 -2.53
N ILE A 57 3.85 3.24 -2.89
CA ILE A 57 3.32 2.03 -2.23
C ILE A 57 4.24 0.82 -2.46
N SER A 58 5.01 0.78 -3.54
CA SER A 58 5.97 -0.32 -3.81
C SER A 58 7.17 -0.32 -2.85
N TYR A 59 7.36 0.77 -2.10
CA TYR A 59 8.43 0.92 -1.09
C TYR A 59 7.95 0.65 0.33
N LEU A 60 6.80 0.01 0.49
CA LEU A 60 6.37 -0.49 1.79
C LEU A 60 7.40 -1.46 2.36
N ASP A 61 7.48 -1.49 3.68
CA ASP A 61 8.23 -2.49 4.42
C ASP A 61 7.87 -3.92 3.90
N PRO A 62 8.87 -4.76 3.57
CA PRO A 62 8.64 -6.12 3.07
C PRO A 62 7.73 -6.97 3.96
N THR A 63 7.73 -6.75 5.28
CA THR A 63 6.86 -7.45 6.23
C THR A 63 5.38 -7.09 6.04
N ILE A 64 5.09 -5.84 5.66
CA ILE A 64 3.75 -5.35 5.34
C ILE A 64 3.30 -5.92 3.99
N ILE A 65 4.17 -5.89 2.99
CA ILE A 65 3.90 -6.52 1.69
C ILE A 65 3.57 -7.99 1.88
N ARG A 66 4.37 -8.69 2.70
CA ARG A 66 4.12 -10.10 3.03
C ARG A 66 2.77 -10.30 3.73
N SER A 67 2.43 -9.49 4.72
CA SER A 67 1.15 -9.65 5.44
C SER A 67 -0.07 -9.40 4.55
N ILE A 68 0.06 -8.49 3.58
CA ILE A 68 -0.96 -8.28 2.53
C ILE A 68 -1.14 -9.54 1.70
N LEU A 69 -0.05 -10.08 1.14
CA LEU A 69 -0.09 -11.25 0.25
C LEU A 69 -0.54 -12.53 0.97
N ASP A 70 -0.17 -12.67 2.24
CA ASP A 70 -0.54 -13.79 3.11
C ASP A 70 -1.96 -13.64 3.69
N GLY A 71 -2.63 -12.50 3.47
CA GLY A 71 -3.95 -12.21 4.05
C GLY A 71 -3.94 -12.05 5.59
N SER A 72 -2.77 -11.81 6.18
CA SER A 72 -2.55 -11.65 7.62
C SER A 72 -2.41 -10.18 8.06
N HIS A 73 -2.70 -9.25 7.16
CA HIS A 73 -2.73 -7.82 7.46
C HIS A 73 -3.86 -7.47 8.45
N ALA A 74 -3.69 -6.37 9.18
CA ALA A 74 -4.71 -5.90 10.11
C ALA A 74 -6.00 -5.52 9.36
N SER A 75 -7.16 -5.80 9.94
CA SER A 75 -8.48 -5.59 9.30
C SER A 75 -8.81 -4.14 8.96
N HIS A 76 -8.10 -3.18 9.56
CA HIS A 76 -8.20 -1.75 9.25
C HIS A 76 -7.31 -1.31 8.07
N LEU A 77 -6.49 -2.22 7.51
CA LEU A 77 -5.57 -1.93 6.42
C LEU A 77 -6.17 -2.39 5.09
N GLY A 78 -7.04 -1.55 4.51
CA GLY A 78 -7.60 -1.78 3.17
C GLY A 78 -6.91 -0.97 2.07
N ALA A 79 -7.20 -1.32 0.81
CA ALA A 79 -6.66 -0.58 -0.35
C ALA A 79 -6.98 0.92 -0.32
N ARG A 80 -8.17 1.28 0.17
CA ARG A 80 -8.60 2.68 0.30
C ARG A 80 -7.82 3.43 1.38
N ASP A 81 -7.49 2.77 2.49
CA ASP A 81 -6.74 3.38 3.59
C ASP A 81 -5.30 3.62 3.16
N LEU A 82 -4.67 2.61 2.56
CA LEU A 82 -3.33 2.71 2.00
C LEU A 82 -3.24 3.78 0.90
N TRP A 83 -4.24 3.84 0.02
CA TRP A 83 -4.31 4.87 -1.02
C TRP A 83 -4.47 6.29 -0.44
N ARG A 84 -5.31 6.46 0.59
CA ARG A 84 -5.61 7.76 1.19
C ARG A 84 -4.43 8.37 1.92
N MET A 85 -3.52 7.55 2.42
CA MET A 85 -2.36 8.04 3.17
C MET A 85 -1.45 8.96 2.36
N GLY A 86 -1.51 8.93 1.02
CA GLY A 86 -1.11 10.01 0.09
C GLY A 86 0.38 10.37 0.07
N ASP A 87 0.91 10.72 1.23
CA ASP A 87 2.30 10.94 1.58
C ASP A 87 2.81 9.76 2.41
N MET A 88 2.78 8.56 1.82
CA MET A 88 3.37 7.37 2.46
C MET A 88 4.84 7.68 2.80
N PRO A 89 5.25 7.55 4.07
CA PRO A 89 6.63 7.75 4.47
C PRO A 89 7.55 6.74 3.78
N LEU A 90 8.78 7.14 3.46
CA LEU A 90 9.76 6.23 2.87
C LEU A 90 10.51 5.42 3.93
N PHE A 91 10.65 5.95 5.15
CA PHE A 91 11.27 5.22 6.24
C PHE A 91 10.28 4.21 6.83
N TRP A 92 10.69 2.94 6.94
CA TRP A 92 9.82 1.87 7.44
C TRP A 92 9.30 2.13 8.85
N ALA A 93 10.13 2.66 9.76
CA ALA A 93 9.67 3.02 11.10
C ALA A 93 8.52 4.05 11.10
N GLU A 94 8.49 4.95 10.12
CA GLU A 94 7.40 5.91 9.95
C GLU A 94 6.17 5.28 9.30
N GLN A 95 6.36 4.33 8.37
CA GLN A 95 5.27 3.54 7.80
C GLN A 95 4.55 2.72 8.86
N HIS A 96 5.28 2.02 9.73
CA HIS A 96 4.69 1.23 10.81
C HIS A 96 3.86 2.10 11.76
N LYS A 97 4.37 3.28 12.13
CA LYS A 97 3.61 4.26 12.92
C LYS A 97 2.36 4.73 12.18
N ALA A 98 2.49 5.13 10.92
CA ALA A 98 1.37 5.65 10.14
C ALA A 98 0.28 4.59 9.94
N LEU A 99 0.68 3.32 9.77
CA LEU A 99 -0.19 2.18 9.55
C LEU A 99 -0.63 1.50 10.86
N HIS A 100 -0.24 2.05 12.01
CA HIS A 100 -0.50 1.46 13.33
C HIS A 100 -0.07 -0.02 13.45
N ILE A 101 1.05 -0.38 12.81
CA ILE A 101 1.65 -1.71 12.88
C ILE A 101 2.69 -1.70 14.00
N SER A 102 2.50 -2.57 15.00
CA SER A 102 3.49 -2.77 16.06
C SER A 102 4.56 -3.76 15.58
N THR A 103 5.81 -3.31 15.48
CA THR A 103 6.96 -4.23 15.43
C THR A 103 7.08 -4.91 16.79
N ASN A 104 6.88 -6.23 16.82
CA ASN A 104 7.13 -7.06 17.99
C ASN A 104 8.59 -7.56 17.98
#